data_AF-A0A367LTS4-F1
#
_entry.id   AF-A0A367LTS4-F1
#
_cell.length_a   1.000
_cell.length_b   1.000
_cell.length_c   1.000
_cell.angle_alpha   90.00
_cell.angle_beta   90.00
_cell.angle_gamma   90.00
#
_symmetry.space_group_name_H-M   'P 1'
#
loop_
_entity.id
_entity.type
_entity.pdbx_description
1 polymer ?
#
loop_
_entity_poly.entity_id
_entity_poly.type
_entity_poly.pdbx_seq_one_letter_code
_entity_poly.pdbx_strand_id
1 'polypeptide(L)' 'MSLTIQPISPALGAIVSGIDLGAPLDDAGQRAIEQALLEHQVLFFRDQSLEPRSQARFAA' A
#
# COMPACT_ATOMS: atom_id res chain seq x y z
N MET A 1 -3.59 2.35 13.32
CA MET A 1 -2.55 1.76 12.43
C MET A 1 -1.53 2.84 12.11
N SER A 2 -0.24 2.51 12.09
CA SER A 2 0.82 3.44 11.68
C SER A 2 1.42 2.94 10.36
N LEU A 3 0.89 3.45 9.24
CA LEU A 3 1.52 3.26 7.94
C LEU A 3 2.87 4.00 7.94
N THR A 4 3.90 3.33 7.43
CA THR A 4 5.20 3.95 7.17
C THR A 4 5.43 3.98 5.67
N ILE A 5 5.77 5.15 5.13
CA ILE A 5 6.01 5.38 3.71
C ILE A 5 7.46 5.86 3.56
N GLN A 6 8.27 5.08 2.86
CA GLN A 6 9.68 5.40 2.61
C GLN A 6 9.91 5.63 1.11
N PRO A 7 10.13 6.88 0.67
CA PRO A 7 10.46 7.18 -0.72
C PRO A 7 11.72 6.44 -1.17
N ILE A 8 11.70 5.91 -2.39
CA ILE A 8 12.82 5.20 -3.02
C ILE A 8 13.67 6.17 -3.83
N SER A 9 13.04 7.11 -4.52
CA SER A 9 13.73 8.12 -5.32
C SER A 9 12.99 9.47 -5.26
N PRO A 10 13.67 10.58 -5.61
CA PRO A 10 13.02 11.89 -5.70
C PRO A 10 11.96 11.98 -6.80
N ALA A 11 12.05 11.15 -7.84
CA ALA A 11 11.18 11.22 -9.00
C ALA A 11 9.88 10.42 -8.80
N LEU A 12 9.99 9.21 -8.25
CA LEU A 12 8.88 8.30 -8.00
C LEU A 12 9.27 7.14 -7.08
N GLY A 13 8.25 6.48 -6.55
CA GLY A 13 8.34 5.23 -5.82
C GLY A 13 8.44 5.39 -4.31
N ALA A 14 7.65 4.60 -3.58
CA ALA A 14 7.79 4.45 -2.13
C ALA A 14 7.55 3.00 -1.68
N ILE A 15 8.26 2.60 -0.63
CA ILE A 15 8.00 1.35 0.10
C ILE A 15 7.00 1.65 1.21
N VAL A 16 5.93 0.86 1.26
CA VAL A 16 4.88 0.99 2.29
C VAL A 16 4.95 -0.20 3.23
N SER A 17 4.97 0.08 4.54
CA SER A 17 4.99 -0.93 5.60
C SER A 17 4.02 -0.59 6.73
N GLY A 18 3.78 -1.56 7.63
CA GLY A 18 2.78 -1.43 8.69
C GLY A 18 1.34 -1.76 8.23
N ILE A 19 1.21 -2.51 7.13
CA ILE A 19 -0.07 -2.92 6.56
C ILE A 19 -0.04 -4.38 6.11
N ASP A 20 -1.18 -5.06 6.25
CA ASP A 20 -1.45 -6.39 5.72
C ASP A 20 -2.53 -6.29 4.62
N LEU A 21 -2.13 -6.56 3.38
CA LEU A 21 -3.05 -6.53 2.22
C LEU A 21 -3.90 -7.81 2.12
N GLY A 22 -3.58 -8.83 2.91
CA GLY A 22 -4.34 -10.08 3.01
C GLY A 22 -5.69 -9.91 3.68
N ALA A 23 -5.86 -8.87 4.49
CA ALA A 23 -7.09 -8.51 5.19
C ALA A 23 -7.81 -7.30 4.54
N PRO A 24 -9.11 -7.09 4.81
CA PRO A 24 -9.79 -5.84 4.47
C PRO A 24 -9.14 -4.64 5.17
N LEU A 25 -8.97 -3.55 4.43
CA LEU A 25 -8.48 -2.28 4.97
C LEU A 25 -9.64 -1.47 5.55
N ASP A 26 -9.36 -0.69 6.58
CA ASP A 26 -10.28 0.35 7.04
C ASP A 26 -10.19 1.59 6.13
N ASP A 27 -11.20 2.46 6.19
CA ASP A 27 -11.26 3.67 5.37
C ASP A 27 -10.03 4.58 5.55
N ALA A 28 -9.44 4.57 6.75
CA ALA A 28 -8.25 5.35 7.06
C ALA A 28 -7.02 4.81 6.32
N GLY A 29 -6.81 3.50 6.35
CA GLY A 29 -5.73 2.82 5.63
C GLY A 29 -5.88 2.94 4.12
N GLN A 30 -7.10 2.80 3.60
CA GLN A 30 -7.37 2.94 2.17
C GLN A 30 -7.04 4.35 1.67
N ARG A 31 -7.54 5.39 2.36
CA ARG A 31 -7.21 6.79 2.01
C ARG A 31 -5.71 7.07 2.08
N ALA A 32 -5.00 6.53 3.08
CA ALA A 32 -3.56 6.74 3.22
C ALA A 32 -2.78 6.13 2.04
N ILE A 33 -3.17 4.94 1.57
CA ILE A 33 -2.54 4.29 0.40
C ILE A 33 -2.85 5.06 -0.89
N GLU A 34 -4.10 5.50 -1.07
CA GLU A 34 -4.48 6.28 -2.25
C GLU A 34 -3.68 7.59 -2.34
N GLN A 35 -3.54 8.31 -1.21
CA GLN A 35 -2.71 9.52 -1.17
C GLN A 35 -1.23 9.22 -1.48
N ALA A 36 -0.68 8.16 -0.87
CA ALA A 36 0.70 7.75 -1.14
C ALA A 36 0.91 7.37 -2.61
N LEU A 37 -0.07 6.73 -3.25
CA LEU A 37 0.00 6.35 -4.66
C LEU A 37 -0.03 7.58 -5.57
N LEU A 38 -0.85 8.59 -5.24
CA LEU A 38 -0.89 9.85 -5.99
C LEU A 38 0.44 10.62 -5.85
N GLU A 39 1.04 10.64 -4.66
CA GLU A 39 2.29 11.35 -4.40
C GLU A 39 3.50 10.64 -5.04
N HIS A 40 3.59 9.32 -4.87
CA HIS A 40 4.77 8.55 -5.24
C HIS A 40 4.63 7.78 -6.55
N GLN A 41 3.45 7.77 -7.18
CA GLN A 41 3.11 7.15 -8.47
C GLN A 41 3.20 5.61 -8.51
N VAL A 42 4.06 5.01 -7.70
CA VAL A 42 4.22 3.56 -7.56
C VAL A 42 4.54 3.22 -6.11
N LEU A 43 3.86 2.19 -5.59
CA LEU A 43 4.03 1.73 -4.21
C LEU A 43 4.52 0.28 -4.20
N PHE A 44 5.44 -0.01 -3.29
CA PHE A 44 5.97 -1.34 -3.07
C PHE A 44 5.56 -1.83 -1.68
N PHE A 45 4.82 -2.93 -1.64
CA PHE A 45 4.45 -3.62 -0.42
C PHE A 45 5.29 -4.88 -0.31
N ARG A 46 6.15 -4.96 0.72
CA ARG A 46 7.02 -6.12 0.94
C ARG A 46 6.33 -7.15 1.84
N ASP A 47 6.79 -8.39 1.72
CA ASP A 47 6.42 -9.51 2.60
C ASP A 47 4.90 -9.80 2.64
N GLN A 48 4.21 -9.59 1.52
CA GLN A 48 2.78 -9.85 1.39
C GLN A 48 2.54 -11.26 0.81
N SER A 49 2.00 -12.16 1.62
CA SER A 49 1.53 -13.47 1.16
C SER A 49 0.06 -13.37 0.77
N LEU A 50 -0.21 -13.03 -0.50
CA LEU A 50 -1.57 -12.78 -0.99
C LEU A 50 -2.14 -13.98 -1.77
N GLU A 51 -3.33 -14.42 -1.38
CA GLU A 51 -4.17 -15.22 -2.27
C GLU A 51 -4.72 -14.36 -3.42
N PRO A 52 -4.99 -14.94 -4.61
CA PRO A 52 -5.53 -14.18 -5.75
C PRO A 52 -6.80 -13.38 -5.43
N ARG A 53 -7.67 -13.90 -4.56
CA ARG A 53 -8.89 -13.20 -4.13
C ARG A 53 -8.59 -11.97 -3.28
N SER A 54 -7.60 -12.06 -2.39
CA SER A 54 -7.18 -10.92 -1.57
C SER A 54 -6.52 -9.84 -2.41
N GLN A 55 -5.69 -10.23 -3.39
CA GLN A 55 -5.11 -9.30 -4.36
C GLN A 55 -6.19 -8.58 -5.18
N ALA A 56 -7.18 -9.32 -5.69
CA ALA A 56 -8.29 -8.72 -6.44
C ALA A 56 -9.13 -7.76 -5.58
N ARG A 57 -9.40 -8.11 -4.32
CA ARG A 57 -10.12 -7.24 -3.37
C ARG A 57 -9.35 -5.94 -3.11
N PHE A 58 -8.03 -6.00 -2.99
CA PHE A 58 -7.20 -4.81 -2.79
C PHE A 58 -7.17 -3.90 -4.03
N ALA A 59 -7.30 -4.45 -5.24
CA ALA A 59 -7.22 -3.71 -6.50
C ALA A 59 -8.56 -3.19 -7.04
N ALA A 60 -9.69 -3.61 -6.46
CA ALA A 60 -11.04 -3.27 -6.88
C ALA A 60 -11.50 -1.90 -6.35
#